data_AF-A0A0K8TQJ6-F1
#
_entry.id   AF-A0A0K8TQJ6-F1
#
_cell.length_a   1.000
_cell.length_b   1.000
_cell.length_c   1.000
_cell.angle_alpha   90.00
_cell.angle_beta   90.00
_cell.angle_gamma   90.00
#
_symmetry.space_group_name_H-M   'P 1'
#
loop_
_entity.id
_entity.type
_entity.pdbx_description
1 polymer ?
#
loop_
_entity_poly.entity_id
_entity_poly.type
_entity_poly.pdbx_seq_one_letter_code
_entity_poly.pdbx_strand_id
1 'polypeptide(L)'
;MFGKLRRKFNSVIQDGLTLSENLSNSYLKSPSPSFEVNKAEYGIPSDVNLNAGCNLLQKNEDTWKDMHEMNEKNAMTASSIDKSITRIKDSTAKTYVDLTDLNVCLASLPKIEDELNKCMEMISNIGSQCQNFDMKLVELEDLMEEASLQENQLQHKFQMSMYKQKKMKELEEVRTRLATEHDENVRKYESELRKIQMERQAVFQDAFQKDVEMFMEKGVVPKVDHISKKATEVEVTLEEIVLDDADNNNDLENFLKD
;
A
#
# COMPACT_ATOMS: atom_id res chain seq x y z
N MET A 1 33.58 5.55 -74.72
CA MET A 1 32.87 5.53 -76.02
C MET A 1 31.95 6.74 -76.25
N PHE A 2 31.26 7.26 -75.22
CA PHE A 2 30.37 8.44 -75.33
C PHE A 2 31.02 9.75 -75.81
N GLY A 3 32.32 9.98 -75.56
CA GLY A 3 33.01 11.20 -75.99
C GLY A 3 33.25 11.31 -77.51
N LYS A 4 33.26 10.20 -78.25
CA LYS A 4 33.30 10.22 -79.73
C LYS A 4 31.91 10.53 -80.31
N LEU A 5 30.85 10.03 -79.67
CA LEU A 5 29.47 10.26 -80.11
C LEU A 5 29.03 11.71 -79.86
N ARG A 6 29.36 12.29 -78.70
CA ARG A 6 29.09 13.70 -78.39
C ARG A 6 29.80 14.66 -79.36
N ARG A 7 31.04 14.35 -79.75
CA ARG A 7 31.76 15.13 -80.77
C ARG A 7 31.12 15.02 -82.16
N LYS A 8 30.69 13.82 -82.57
CA LYS A 8 29.96 13.66 -83.84
C LYS A 8 28.62 14.39 -83.82
N PHE A 9 27.88 14.34 -82.71
CA PHE A 9 26.60 15.04 -82.59
C PHE A 9 26.77 16.56 -82.63
N ASN A 10 27.78 17.09 -81.91
CA ASN A 10 28.10 18.51 -81.98
C ASN A 10 28.60 18.94 -83.37
N SER A 11 29.35 18.09 -84.07
CA SER A 11 29.75 18.33 -85.47
C SER A 11 28.53 18.42 -86.37
N VAL A 12 27.60 17.46 -86.28
CA VAL A 12 26.37 17.46 -87.10
C VAL A 12 25.48 18.66 -86.79
N ILE A 13 25.40 19.11 -85.53
CA ILE A 13 24.67 20.34 -85.17
C ILE A 13 25.38 21.57 -85.75
N GLN A 14 26.71 21.65 -85.67
CA GLN A 14 27.44 22.76 -86.29
C GLN A 14 27.33 22.74 -87.82
N ASP A 15 27.40 21.58 -88.45
CA ASP A 15 27.25 21.42 -89.90
C ASP A 15 25.82 21.79 -90.32
N GLY A 16 24.81 21.45 -89.51
CA GLY A 16 23.42 21.86 -89.73
C GLY A 16 23.20 23.37 -89.54
N LEU A 17 23.81 23.97 -88.52
CA LEU A 17 23.75 25.41 -88.28
C LEU A 17 24.48 26.18 -89.39
N THR A 18 25.68 25.75 -89.80
CA THR A 18 26.42 26.38 -90.90
C THR A 18 25.72 26.20 -92.23
N LEU A 19 25.06 25.06 -92.49
CA LEU A 19 24.23 24.89 -93.69
C LEU A 19 23.00 25.81 -93.65
N SER A 20 22.33 25.93 -92.50
CA SER A 20 21.19 26.83 -92.29
C SER A 20 21.59 28.29 -92.40
N GLU A 21 22.76 28.67 -91.90
CA GLU A 21 23.28 30.03 -91.93
C GLU A 21 23.78 30.39 -93.34
N ASN A 22 24.35 29.43 -94.08
CA ASN A 22 24.67 29.59 -95.50
C ASN A 22 23.41 29.68 -96.37
N LEU A 23 22.38 28.87 -96.12
CA LEU A 23 21.08 28.98 -96.76
C LEU A 23 20.46 30.35 -96.48
N SER A 24 20.36 30.74 -95.21
CA SER A 24 19.82 32.06 -94.81
C SER A 24 20.59 33.22 -95.43
N ASN A 25 21.93 33.17 -95.43
CA ASN A 25 22.75 34.19 -96.08
C ASN A 25 22.60 34.20 -97.61
N SER A 26 22.40 33.04 -98.25
CA SER A 26 22.13 32.98 -99.69
C SER A 26 20.75 33.53 -100.07
N TYR A 27 19.76 33.43 -99.19
CA TYR A 27 18.43 34.03 -99.37
C TYR A 27 18.42 35.54 -99.04
N LEU A 28 19.11 35.98 -97.98
CA LEU A 28 19.18 37.40 -97.57
C LEU A 28 20.13 38.25 -98.42
N LYS A 29 21.15 37.65 -99.07
CA LYS A 29 21.99 38.32 -100.08
C LYS A 29 21.40 38.27 -101.50
N SER A 30 20.21 37.72 -101.69
CA SER A 30 19.48 37.96 -102.92
C SER A 30 18.82 39.34 -102.81
N PRO A 31 19.25 40.37 -103.56
CA PRO A 31 18.32 41.44 -103.88
C PRO A 31 17.14 40.78 -104.63
N SER A 32 15.95 41.39 -104.60
CA SER A 32 14.83 40.96 -105.45
C SER A 32 15.39 40.57 -106.82
N PRO A 33 15.12 39.36 -107.34
CA PRO A 33 15.72 38.91 -108.56
C PRO A 33 15.08 39.65 -109.73
N SER A 34 15.62 40.82 -110.06
CA SER A 34 15.75 41.22 -111.46
C SER A 34 16.85 40.34 -112.07
N PHE A 35 16.60 39.04 -112.15
CA PHE A 35 17.37 38.14 -112.99
C PHE A 35 16.97 38.45 -114.43
N GLU A 36 17.60 39.45 -115.04
CA GLU A 36 17.62 39.55 -116.49
C GLU A 36 18.54 38.46 -117.03
N VAL A 37 18.00 37.24 -117.09
CA VAL A 37 18.63 36.15 -117.84
C VAL A 37 18.51 36.50 -119.32
N ASN A 38 19.62 36.56 -120.05
CA ASN A 38 19.63 36.67 -121.50
C ASN A 38 18.96 35.41 -122.10
N LYS A 39 17.64 35.49 -122.34
CA LYS A 39 16.81 34.38 -122.84
C LYS A 39 17.32 33.76 -124.16
N ALA A 40 18.09 34.52 -124.94
CA ALA A 40 18.67 34.10 -126.21
C ALA A 40 19.82 33.08 -126.09
N GLU A 41 20.56 33.04 -124.97
CA GLU A 41 21.74 32.18 -124.81
C GLU A 41 21.37 30.74 -124.41
N TYR A 42 20.14 30.53 -123.90
CA TYR A 42 19.66 29.24 -123.39
C TYR A 42 18.48 28.65 -124.19
N GLY A 43 18.14 29.23 -125.35
CA GLY A 43 17.06 28.73 -126.22
C GLY A 43 15.66 28.84 -125.60
N ILE A 44 15.46 29.78 -124.67
CA ILE A 44 14.20 29.91 -123.92
C ILE A 44 13.28 30.89 -124.67
N PRO A 45 12.03 30.50 -125.00
CA PRO A 45 11.07 31.38 -125.66
C PRO A 45 10.82 32.67 -124.87
N SER A 46 10.79 33.82 -125.55
CA SER A 46 10.64 35.15 -124.94
C SER A 46 9.41 35.29 -124.05
N ASP A 47 8.36 34.49 -124.29
CA ASP A 47 7.08 34.51 -123.56
C ASP A 47 7.06 33.72 -122.23
N VAL A 48 8.15 33.02 -121.88
CA VAL A 48 8.21 32.27 -120.61
C VAL A 48 8.68 33.18 -119.47
N ASN A 49 7.85 33.31 -118.43
CA ASN A 49 8.22 34.02 -117.20
C ASN A 49 9.00 33.08 -116.27
N LEU A 50 10.32 33.31 -116.16
CA LEU A 50 11.22 32.55 -115.29
C LEU A 50 10.94 32.72 -113.79
N ASN A 51 10.24 33.80 -113.41
CA ASN A 51 9.79 34.05 -112.03
C ASN A 51 8.36 33.54 -111.78
N ALA A 52 7.74 32.85 -112.74
CA ALA A 52 6.45 32.20 -112.53
C ALA A 52 6.59 31.14 -111.42
N GLY A 53 5.84 31.31 -110.32
CA GLY A 53 5.91 30.43 -109.17
C GLY A 53 6.74 30.95 -107.99
N CYS A 54 7.54 32.02 -108.14
CA CYS A 54 8.26 32.64 -107.01
C CYS A 54 7.30 33.14 -105.92
N ASN A 55 6.19 33.79 -106.31
CA ASN A 55 5.16 34.24 -105.36
C ASN A 55 4.47 33.06 -104.66
N LEU A 56 4.31 31.92 -105.35
CA LEU A 56 3.75 30.70 -104.76
C LEU A 56 4.74 30.09 -103.77
N LEU A 57 6.02 30.04 -104.11
CA LEU A 57 7.08 29.56 -103.22
C LEU A 57 7.17 30.43 -101.98
N GLN A 58 7.23 31.75 -102.13
CA GLN A 58 7.26 32.71 -101.03
C GLN A 58 6.04 32.55 -100.12
N LYS A 59 4.83 32.45 -100.69
CA LYS A 59 3.61 32.20 -99.90
C LYS A 59 3.69 30.89 -99.10
N ASN A 60 4.21 29.81 -99.70
CA ASN A 60 4.37 28.54 -99.01
C ASN A 60 5.45 28.61 -97.91
N GLU A 61 6.55 29.32 -98.16
CA GLU A 61 7.62 29.55 -97.17
C GLU A 61 7.10 30.34 -95.96
N ASP A 62 6.39 31.44 -96.20
CA ASP A 62 5.75 32.25 -95.15
C ASP A 62 4.75 31.40 -94.35
N THR A 63 3.89 30.65 -95.03
CA THR A 63 2.91 29.76 -94.37
C THR A 63 3.61 28.68 -93.52
N TRP A 64 4.71 28.11 -94.02
CA TRP A 64 5.46 27.09 -93.30
C TRP A 64 6.17 27.67 -92.07
N LYS A 65 6.72 28.87 -92.18
CA LYS A 65 7.33 29.61 -91.07
C LYS A 65 6.30 29.91 -89.97
N ASP A 66 5.14 30.45 -90.35
CA ASP A 66 4.05 30.74 -89.40
C ASP A 66 3.58 29.45 -88.70
N MET A 67 3.42 28.37 -89.46
CA MET A 67 3.05 27.07 -88.90
C MET A 67 4.11 26.54 -87.92
N HIS A 68 5.39 26.70 -88.24
CA HIS A 68 6.49 26.28 -87.37
C HIS A 68 6.49 27.08 -86.06
N GLU A 69 6.36 28.41 -86.13
CA GLU A 69 6.31 29.27 -84.95
C GLU A 69 5.11 28.94 -84.06
N MET A 70 3.94 28.69 -84.66
CA MET A 70 2.75 28.29 -83.92
C MET A 70 2.91 26.91 -83.27
N ASN A 71 3.56 25.97 -83.96
CA ASN A 71 3.82 24.64 -83.41
C ASN A 71 4.83 24.69 -82.25
N GLU A 72 5.86 25.54 -82.34
CA GLU A 72 6.83 25.74 -81.25
C GLU A 72 6.16 26.37 -80.03
N LYS A 73 5.34 27.42 -80.22
CA LYS A 73 4.55 28.01 -79.13
C LYS A 73 3.63 26.97 -78.50
N ASN A 74 2.92 26.17 -79.30
CA ASN A 74 2.05 25.11 -78.80
C ASN A 74 2.82 24.06 -78.00
N ALA A 75 3.99 23.61 -78.48
CA ALA A 75 4.85 22.66 -77.76
C ALA A 75 5.34 23.22 -76.41
N MET A 76 5.71 24.51 -76.39
CA MET A 76 6.12 25.20 -75.16
C MET A 76 4.97 25.32 -74.16
N THR A 77 3.78 25.70 -74.62
CA THR A 77 2.57 25.77 -73.79
C THR A 77 2.19 24.39 -73.26
N ALA A 78 2.22 23.35 -74.10
CA ALA A 78 1.95 21.97 -73.68
C ALA A 78 2.93 21.49 -72.61
N SER A 79 4.24 21.79 -72.75
CA SER A 79 5.25 21.46 -71.73
C SER A 79 5.02 22.19 -70.41
N SER A 80 4.57 23.45 -70.44
CA SER A 80 4.25 24.21 -69.22
C SER A 80 3.01 23.64 -68.50
N ILE A 81 1.99 23.25 -69.25
CA ILE A 81 0.80 22.59 -68.72
C ILE A 81 1.17 21.23 -68.10
N ASP A 82 1.96 20.42 -68.79
CA ASP A 82 2.41 19.11 -68.30
C ASP A 82 3.15 19.20 -66.96
N LYS A 83 4.04 20.18 -66.81
CA LYS A 83 4.71 20.47 -65.52
C LYS A 83 3.72 20.82 -64.41
N SER A 84 2.67 21.57 -64.75
CA SER A 84 1.66 22.01 -63.79
C SER A 84 0.78 20.83 -63.36
N ILE A 85 0.37 19.99 -64.32
CA ILE A 85 -0.37 18.74 -64.07
C ILE A 85 0.45 17.80 -63.19
N THR A 86 1.73 17.60 -63.52
CA THR A 86 2.64 16.74 -62.74
C THR A 86 2.77 17.25 -61.30
N ARG A 87 2.97 18.56 -61.12
CA ARG A 87 3.04 19.16 -59.78
C ARG A 87 1.76 18.96 -58.97
N ILE A 88 0.60 19.13 -59.60
CA ILE A 88 -0.70 18.90 -58.93
C ILE A 88 -0.86 17.43 -58.56
N LYS A 89 -0.52 16.51 -59.47
CA LYS A 89 -0.56 15.07 -59.24
C LYS A 89 0.30 14.68 -58.04
N ASP A 90 1.55 15.12 -58.00
CA ASP A 90 2.49 14.79 -56.93
C ASP A 90 2.03 15.36 -55.60
N SER A 91 1.54 16.61 -55.60
CA SER A 91 0.97 17.25 -54.40
C SER A 91 -0.25 16.48 -53.89
N THR A 92 -1.16 16.07 -54.79
CA THR A 92 -2.38 15.35 -54.45
C THR A 92 -2.05 13.96 -53.88
N ALA A 93 -1.11 13.25 -54.50
CA ALA A 93 -0.64 11.95 -54.03
C ALA A 93 -0.04 12.07 -52.63
N LYS A 94 0.78 13.09 -52.38
CA LYS A 94 1.34 13.35 -51.05
C LYS A 94 0.24 13.60 -50.02
N THR A 95 -0.70 14.52 -50.30
CA THR A 95 -1.80 14.82 -49.37
C THR A 95 -2.68 13.61 -49.10
N TYR A 96 -2.85 12.71 -50.07
CA TYR A 96 -3.61 11.48 -49.88
C TYR A 96 -2.91 10.52 -48.90
N VAL A 97 -1.58 10.37 -49.02
CA VAL A 97 -0.79 9.58 -48.07
C VAL A 97 -0.87 10.18 -46.67
N ASP A 98 -0.61 11.49 -46.54
CA ASP A 98 -0.68 12.20 -45.25
C ASP A 98 -2.07 12.05 -44.59
N LEU A 99 -3.15 12.13 -45.37
CA LEU A 99 -4.52 11.94 -44.89
C LEU A 99 -4.80 10.50 -44.47
N THR A 100 -4.27 9.53 -45.22
CA THR A 100 -4.42 8.10 -44.90
C THR A 100 -3.70 7.78 -43.59
N ASP A 101 -2.48 8.26 -43.41
CA ASP A 101 -1.69 8.07 -42.19
C ASP A 101 -2.39 8.72 -40.99
N LEU A 102 -2.91 9.94 -41.16
CA LEU A 102 -3.71 10.60 -40.13
C LEU A 102 -4.94 9.77 -39.75
N ASN A 103 -5.66 9.23 -40.74
CA ASN A 103 -6.85 8.43 -40.48
C ASN A 103 -6.51 7.14 -39.73
N VAL A 104 -5.39 6.49 -40.05
CA VAL A 104 -4.89 5.32 -39.31
C VAL A 104 -4.56 5.68 -37.87
N CYS A 105 -3.88 6.80 -37.63
CA CYS A 105 -3.60 7.30 -36.28
C CYS A 105 -4.88 7.58 -35.49
N LEU A 106 -5.86 8.27 -36.10
CA LEU A 106 -7.15 8.56 -35.46
C LEU A 106 -7.93 7.29 -35.14
N ALA A 107 -7.89 6.29 -36.02
CA ALA A 107 -8.52 4.99 -35.77
C ALA A 107 -7.90 4.21 -34.60
N SER A 108 -6.67 4.56 -34.18
CA SER A 108 -6.01 3.94 -33.02
C SER A 108 -6.40 4.57 -31.68
N LEU A 109 -6.96 5.80 -31.66
CA LEU A 109 -7.32 6.52 -30.44
C LEU A 109 -8.26 5.74 -29.50
N PRO A 110 -9.32 5.04 -29.98
CA PRO A 110 -10.19 4.27 -29.09
C PRO A 110 -9.46 3.16 -28.34
N LYS A 111 -8.42 2.56 -28.94
CA LYS A 111 -7.61 1.54 -28.25
C LYS A 111 -6.79 2.16 -27.11
N ILE A 112 -6.24 3.35 -27.33
CA ILE A 112 -5.52 4.10 -26.30
C ILE A 112 -6.47 4.50 -25.18
N GLU A 113 -7.70 4.91 -25.52
CA GLU A 113 -8.75 5.20 -24.54
C GLU A 113 -9.09 3.96 -23.70
N ASP A 114 -9.29 2.80 -24.33
CA ASP A 114 -9.55 1.54 -23.62
C ASP A 114 -8.39 1.15 -22.69
N GLU A 115 -7.14 1.29 -23.15
CA GLU A 115 -5.96 1.03 -22.31
C GLU A 115 -5.84 2.02 -21.15
N LEU A 116 -6.16 3.30 -21.38
CA LEU A 116 -6.18 4.32 -20.34
C LEU A 116 -7.27 4.02 -19.29
N ASN A 117 -8.47 3.62 -19.73
CA ASN A 117 -9.56 3.23 -18.85
C ASN A 117 -9.20 2.00 -18.01
N LYS A 118 -8.55 0.99 -18.59
CA LYS A 118 -8.02 -0.17 -17.83
C LYS A 118 -6.98 0.25 -16.80
N CYS A 119 -6.08 1.16 -17.15
CA CYS A 119 -5.11 1.71 -16.20
C CYS A 119 -5.82 2.43 -15.05
N MET A 120 -6.87 3.21 -15.36
CA MET A 120 -7.67 3.94 -14.36
C MET A 120 -8.41 2.98 -13.43
N GLU A 121 -9.01 1.91 -13.96
CA GLU A 121 -9.65 0.85 -13.16
C GLU A 121 -8.64 0.15 -12.26
N MET A 122 -7.45 -0.16 -12.77
CA MET A 122 -6.39 -0.79 -11.98
C MET A 122 -5.93 0.12 -10.82
N ILE A 123 -5.74 1.42 -11.09
CA ILE A 123 -5.40 2.41 -10.05
C ILE A 123 -6.53 2.51 -9.01
N SER A 124 -7.79 2.54 -9.45
CA SER A 124 -8.93 2.58 -8.55
C SER A 124 -9.00 1.34 -7.66
N ASN A 125 -8.78 0.15 -8.24
CA ASN A 125 -8.74 -1.11 -7.50
C ASN A 125 -7.60 -1.11 -6.48
N ILE A 126 -6.39 -0.68 -6.84
CA ILE A 126 -5.27 -0.56 -5.89
C ILE A 126 -5.63 0.42 -4.77
N GLY A 127 -6.24 1.56 -5.08
CA GLY A 127 -6.71 2.52 -4.09
C GLY A 127 -7.68 1.88 -3.09
N SER A 128 -8.63 1.08 -3.57
CA SER A 128 -9.58 0.36 -2.70
C SER A 128 -8.91 -0.71 -1.83
N GLN A 129 -7.89 -1.40 -2.35
CA GLN A 129 -7.13 -2.40 -1.60
C GLN A 129 -6.27 -1.75 -0.51
N CYS A 130 -5.64 -0.60 -0.79
CA CYS A 130 -4.92 0.17 0.21
C CYS A 130 -5.85 0.61 1.35
N GLN A 131 -7.04 1.14 1.03
CA GLN A 131 -8.03 1.48 2.06
C GLN A 131 -8.46 0.26 2.89
N ASN A 132 -8.64 -0.90 2.26
CA ASN A 132 -8.95 -2.14 2.99
C ASN A 132 -7.80 -2.54 3.92
N PHE A 133 -6.57 -2.46 3.44
CA PHE A 133 -5.38 -2.76 4.24
C PHE A 133 -5.25 -1.81 5.43
N ASP A 134 -5.44 -0.51 5.23
CA ASP A 134 -5.42 0.49 6.29
C ASP A 134 -6.48 0.18 7.36
N MET A 135 -7.71 -0.16 6.97
CA MET A 135 -8.76 -0.59 7.91
C MET A 135 -8.34 -1.82 8.70
N LYS A 136 -7.79 -2.85 8.03
CA LYS A 136 -7.34 -4.07 8.71
C LYS A 136 -6.15 -3.85 9.63
N LEU A 137 -5.30 -2.87 9.35
CA LEU A 137 -4.21 -2.49 10.25
C LEU A 137 -4.74 -1.87 11.53
N VAL A 138 -5.76 -0.99 11.43
CA VAL A 138 -6.44 -0.44 12.61
C VAL A 138 -7.10 -1.54 13.43
N GLU A 139 -7.84 -2.45 12.78
CA GLU A 139 -8.45 -3.61 13.46
C GLU A 139 -7.39 -4.48 14.17
N LEU A 140 -6.21 -4.64 13.58
CA LEU A 140 -5.11 -5.40 14.18
C LEU A 140 -4.51 -4.68 15.39
N GLU A 141 -4.37 -3.35 15.32
CA GLU A 141 -3.91 -2.52 16.45
C GLU A 141 -4.87 -2.64 17.64
N ASP A 142 -6.18 -2.50 17.39
CA ASP A 142 -7.23 -2.67 18.40
C ASP A 142 -7.16 -4.07 19.05
N LEU A 143 -6.97 -5.12 18.24
CA LEU A 143 -6.85 -6.50 18.73
C LEU A 143 -5.60 -6.68 19.61
N MET A 144 -4.48 -6.06 19.23
CA MET A 144 -3.24 -6.11 20.01
C MET A 144 -3.38 -5.39 21.36
N GLU A 145 -4.03 -4.23 21.38
CA GLU A 145 -4.29 -3.49 22.61
C GLU A 145 -5.18 -4.31 23.56
N GLU A 146 -6.26 -4.91 23.03
CA GLU A 146 -7.15 -5.78 23.80
C GLU A 146 -6.40 -7.00 24.37
N ALA A 147 -5.55 -7.64 23.56
CA ALA A 147 -4.75 -8.77 24.03
C ALA A 147 -3.78 -8.37 25.16
N SER A 148 -3.12 -7.21 25.04
CA SER A 148 -2.24 -6.67 26.08
C SER A 148 -3.00 -6.34 27.36
N LEU A 149 -4.20 -5.76 27.24
CA LEU A 149 -5.06 -5.48 28.38
C LEU A 149 -5.48 -6.76 29.10
N GLN A 150 -5.87 -7.79 28.36
CA GLN A 150 -6.25 -9.09 28.92
C GLN A 150 -5.08 -9.77 29.65
N GLU A 151 -3.87 -9.72 29.09
CA GLU A 151 -2.66 -10.23 29.74
C GLU A 151 -2.41 -9.51 31.07
N ASN A 152 -2.45 -8.18 31.07
CA ASN A 152 -2.29 -7.36 32.27
C ASN A 152 -3.35 -7.70 33.33
N GLN A 153 -4.62 -7.81 32.94
CA GLN A 153 -5.70 -8.19 33.84
C GLN A 153 -5.47 -9.57 34.47
N LEU A 154 -5.01 -10.55 33.67
CA LEU A 154 -4.71 -11.89 34.16
C LEU A 154 -3.55 -11.85 35.15
N GLN A 155 -2.49 -11.10 34.85
CA GLN A 155 -1.35 -10.91 35.75
C GLN A 155 -1.78 -10.28 37.08
N HIS A 156 -2.62 -9.25 37.06
CA HIS A 156 -3.16 -8.63 38.28
C HIS A 156 -4.02 -9.61 39.10
N LYS A 157 -4.88 -10.39 38.44
CA LYS A 157 -5.68 -11.43 39.10
C LYS A 157 -4.78 -12.48 39.77
N PHE A 158 -3.72 -12.90 39.07
CA PHE A 158 -2.74 -13.85 39.62
C PHE A 158 -2.02 -13.27 40.85
N GLN A 159 -1.52 -12.03 40.76
CA GLN A 159 -0.88 -11.35 41.88
C GLN A 159 -1.81 -11.22 43.10
N MET A 160 -3.09 -10.88 42.87
CA MET A 160 -4.09 -10.77 43.94
C MET A 160 -4.35 -12.13 44.60
N SER A 161 -4.44 -13.21 43.80
CA SER A 161 -4.61 -14.57 44.31
C SER A 161 -3.41 -15.01 45.16
N MET A 162 -2.19 -14.74 44.69
CA MET A 162 -0.96 -15.04 45.43
C MET A 162 -0.88 -14.25 46.74
N TYR A 163 -1.23 -12.96 46.72
CA TYR A 163 -1.28 -12.14 47.92
C TYR A 163 -2.31 -12.67 48.93
N LYS A 164 -3.52 -12.99 48.47
CA LYS A 164 -4.57 -13.58 49.30
C LYS A 164 -4.10 -14.90 49.93
N GLN A 165 -3.47 -15.78 49.16
CA GLN A 165 -2.95 -17.05 49.66
C GLN A 165 -1.86 -16.83 50.72
N LYS A 166 -0.94 -15.89 50.49
CA LYS A 166 0.09 -15.53 51.46
C LYS A 166 -0.54 -15.04 52.77
N LYS A 167 -1.55 -14.16 52.70
CA LYS A 167 -2.28 -13.67 53.88
C LYS A 167 -3.05 -14.75 54.61
N MET A 168 -3.68 -15.68 53.89
CA MET A 168 -4.33 -16.83 54.52
C MET A 168 -3.32 -17.71 55.27
N LYS A 169 -2.14 -17.93 54.69
CA LYS A 169 -1.07 -18.68 55.34
C LYS A 169 -0.55 -17.97 56.60
N GLU A 170 -0.29 -16.67 56.53
CA GLU A 170 0.13 -15.86 57.69
C GLU A 170 -0.92 -15.91 58.81
N LEU A 171 -2.22 -15.84 58.48
CA LEU A 171 -3.30 -15.95 59.44
C LEU A 171 -3.34 -17.33 60.10
N GLU A 172 -3.18 -18.40 59.33
CA GLU A 172 -3.14 -19.77 59.85
C GLU A 172 -1.91 -20.01 60.74
N GLU A 173 -0.77 -19.44 60.38
CA GLU A 173 0.44 -19.46 61.21
C GLU A 173 0.23 -18.71 62.55
N VAL A 174 -0.55 -17.64 62.56
CA VAL A 174 -0.91 -16.94 63.82
C VAL A 174 -1.90 -17.75 64.64
N ARG A 175 -2.94 -18.33 64.02
CA ARG A 175 -3.94 -19.17 64.70
C ARG A 175 -3.30 -20.39 65.36
N THR A 176 -2.46 -21.11 64.61
CA THR A 176 -1.76 -22.28 65.12
C THR A 176 -0.84 -21.91 66.29
N ARG A 177 -0.10 -20.80 66.20
CA ARG A 177 0.72 -20.30 67.31
C ARG A 177 -0.10 -19.96 68.55
N LEU A 178 -1.22 -19.25 68.37
CA LEU A 178 -2.11 -18.88 69.47
C LEU A 178 -2.73 -20.12 70.14
N ALA A 179 -3.15 -21.11 69.34
CA ALA A 179 -3.65 -22.38 69.86
C ALA A 179 -2.57 -23.13 70.66
N THR A 180 -1.34 -23.21 70.14
CA THR A 180 -0.24 -23.84 70.90
C THR A 180 0.10 -23.10 72.19
N GLU A 181 0.07 -21.76 72.19
CA GLU A 181 0.29 -20.95 73.38
C GLU A 181 -0.83 -21.16 74.41
N HIS A 182 -2.08 -21.23 73.96
CA HIS A 182 -3.23 -21.55 74.81
C HIS A 182 -3.10 -22.93 75.44
N ASP A 183 -2.81 -23.97 74.64
CA ASP A 183 -2.62 -25.34 75.13
C ASP A 183 -1.47 -25.43 76.14
N GLU A 184 -0.36 -24.74 75.89
CA GLU A 184 0.76 -24.65 76.84
C GLU A 184 0.36 -23.96 78.14
N ASN A 185 -0.39 -22.87 78.08
CA ASN A 185 -0.85 -22.14 79.26
C ASN A 185 -1.86 -22.95 80.08
N VAL A 186 -2.81 -23.62 79.42
CA VAL A 186 -3.73 -24.56 80.08
C VAL A 186 -2.93 -25.68 80.77
N ARG A 187 -1.97 -26.28 80.08
CA ARG A 187 -1.12 -27.33 80.65
C ARG A 187 -0.30 -26.86 81.85
N LYS A 188 0.23 -25.62 81.81
CA LYS A 188 0.92 -25.00 82.96
C LYS A 188 -0.04 -24.83 84.13
N TYR A 189 -1.21 -24.26 83.88
CA TYR A 189 -2.24 -24.04 84.90
C TYR A 189 -2.71 -25.36 85.53
N GLU A 190 -2.99 -26.39 84.72
CA GLU A 190 -3.35 -27.72 85.21
C GLU A 190 -2.24 -28.37 86.04
N SER A 191 -0.98 -28.19 85.64
CA SER A 191 0.18 -28.70 86.38
C SER A 191 0.35 -28.02 87.74
N GLU A 192 0.21 -26.70 87.79
CA GLU A 192 0.21 -25.93 89.03
C GLU A 192 -0.94 -26.35 89.94
N LEU A 193 -2.16 -26.49 89.38
CA LEU A 193 -3.32 -26.96 90.12
C LEU A 193 -3.11 -28.37 90.69
N ARG A 194 -2.53 -29.30 89.90
CA ARG A 194 -2.18 -30.64 90.36
C ARG A 194 -1.16 -30.61 91.50
N LYS A 195 -0.12 -29.77 91.43
CA LYS A 195 0.85 -29.62 92.52
C LYS A 195 0.18 -29.17 93.80
N ILE A 196 -0.67 -28.14 93.73
CA ILE A 196 -1.43 -27.64 94.88
C ILE A 196 -2.32 -28.75 95.46
N GLN A 197 -2.97 -29.54 94.60
CA GLN A 197 -3.80 -30.68 95.05
C GLN A 197 -2.96 -31.78 95.73
N MET A 198 -1.79 -32.12 95.20
CA MET A 198 -0.87 -33.10 95.80
C MET A 198 -0.33 -32.62 97.14
N GLU A 199 0.04 -31.34 97.26
CA GLU A 199 0.47 -30.73 98.52
C GLU A 199 -0.65 -30.77 99.55
N ARG A 200 -1.88 -30.40 99.18
CA ARG A 200 -3.06 -30.52 100.05
C ARG A 200 -3.25 -31.97 100.49
N GLN A 201 -3.20 -32.93 99.56
CA GLN A 201 -3.36 -34.35 99.88
C GLN A 201 -2.26 -34.85 100.84
N ALA A 202 -1.01 -34.44 100.63
CA ALA A 202 0.11 -34.81 101.50
C ALA A 202 -0.06 -34.21 102.91
N VAL A 203 -0.51 -32.96 103.03
CA VAL A 203 -0.84 -32.35 104.33
C VAL A 203 -1.98 -33.09 105.02
N PHE A 204 -3.05 -33.43 104.29
CA PHE A 204 -4.15 -34.22 104.84
C PHE A 204 -3.69 -35.62 105.27
N GLN A 205 -2.79 -36.24 104.51
CA GLN A 205 -2.26 -37.56 104.83
C GLN A 205 -1.31 -37.53 106.04
N ASP A 206 -0.46 -36.51 106.18
CA ASP A 206 0.39 -36.30 107.36
C ASP A 206 -0.45 -36.01 108.62
N ALA A 207 -1.50 -35.19 108.49
CA ALA A 207 -2.47 -34.97 109.56
C ALA A 207 -3.17 -36.27 109.95
N PHE A 208 -3.65 -37.05 108.97
CA PHE A 208 -4.29 -38.33 109.21
C PHE A 208 -3.34 -39.35 109.87
N GLN A 209 -2.09 -39.41 109.44
CA GLN A 209 -1.08 -40.30 110.03
C GLN A 209 -0.82 -39.93 111.50
N LYS A 210 -0.71 -38.63 111.81
CA LYS A 210 -0.62 -38.15 113.20
C LYS A 210 -1.86 -38.49 114.01
N ASP A 211 -3.05 -38.40 113.42
CA ASP A 211 -4.30 -38.79 114.09
C ASP A 211 -4.34 -40.29 114.38
N VAL A 212 -3.84 -41.13 113.46
CA VAL A 212 -3.71 -42.59 113.65
C VAL A 212 -2.67 -42.91 114.71
N GLU A 213 -1.52 -42.23 114.73
CA GLU A 213 -0.49 -42.40 115.76
C GLU A 213 -1.00 -41.98 117.13
N MET A 214 -1.70 -40.84 117.24
CA MET A 214 -2.40 -40.43 118.45
C MET A 214 -3.46 -41.43 118.89
N PHE A 215 -4.20 -42.03 117.96
CA PHE A 215 -5.17 -43.07 118.26
C PHE A 215 -4.50 -44.35 118.80
N MET A 216 -3.39 -44.77 118.20
CA MET A 216 -2.61 -45.93 118.67
C MET A 216 -2.00 -45.70 120.05
N GLU A 217 -1.60 -44.46 120.37
CA GLU A 217 -0.97 -44.11 121.65
C GLU A 217 -1.98 -43.85 122.78
N LYS A 218 -3.16 -43.28 122.47
CA LYS A 218 -4.14 -42.83 123.49
C LYS A 218 -5.53 -43.46 123.39
N GLY A 219 -5.80 -44.29 122.39
CA GLY A 219 -7.07 -45.02 122.22
C GLY A 219 -8.29 -44.17 121.83
N VAL A 220 -8.10 -42.88 121.49
CA VAL A 220 -9.18 -41.96 121.11
C VAL A 220 -8.72 -41.04 119.97
N VAL A 221 -9.48 -41.00 118.87
CA VAL A 221 -9.21 -40.10 117.74
C VAL A 221 -9.66 -38.68 118.12
N PRO A 222 -8.85 -37.63 117.89
CA PRO A 222 -9.30 -36.25 118.03
C PRO A 222 -10.50 -36.00 117.11
N LYS A 223 -11.65 -35.61 117.67
CA LYS A 223 -12.70 -35.02 116.83
C LYS A 223 -12.14 -33.72 116.28
N VAL A 224 -12.19 -33.55 114.97
CA VAL A 224 -11.93 -32.25 114.35
C VAL A 224 -12.98 -31.30 114.90
N ASP A 225 -12.60 -30.50 115.89
CA ASP A 225 -13.36 -29.31 116.23
C ASP A 225 -13.27 -28.42 114.99
N HIS A 226 -14.39 -28.32 114.26
CA HIS A 226 -14.59 -27.22 113.33
C HIS A 226 -14.14 -25.96 114.05
N ILE A 227 -13.09 -25.31 113.57
CA ILE A 227 -12.66 -24.02 114.07
C ILE A 227 -13.78 -23.04 113.70
N SER A 228 -14.77 -23.03 114.57
CA SER A 228 -15.78 -22.04 114.76
C SER A 228 -15.05 -20.75 115.14
N LYS A 229 -14.69 -19.97 114.12
CA LYS A 229 -14.67 -18.52 114.26
C LYS A 229 -16.09 -18.05 113.97
N LYS A 230 -16.89 -17.98 115.05
CA LYS A 230 -18.11 -17.17 115.24
C LYS A 230 -18.63 -16.45 113.98
N ALA A 231 -19.64 -17.01 113.32
CA ALA A 231 -21.00 -16.46 113.27
C ALA A 231 -21.86 -17.26 112.27
N THR A 232 -23.01 -17.72 112.78
CA THR A 232 -24.20 -18.22 112.07
C THR A 232 -24.12 -19.66 111.53
N GLU A 233 -24.89 -20.52 112.19
CA GLU A 233 -25.29 -21.85 111.75
C GLU A 233 -26.00 -21.79 110.40
N VAL A 234 -25.43 -22.39 109.36
CA VAL A 234 -26.19 -23.11 108.33
C VAL A 234 -25.34 -24.32 107.93
N GLU A 235 -25.92 -25.49 108.07
CA GLU A 235 -25.41 -26.76 107.57
C GLU A 235 -25.56 -26.75 106.04
N VAL A 236 -24.58 -26.19 105.33
CA VAL A 236 -24.63 -26.09 103.87
C VAL A 236 -24.28 -27.45 103.26
N THR A 237 -25.31 -28.17 102.82
CA THR A 237 -25.17 -29.36 101.97
C THR A 237 -24.76 -28.96 100.54
N LEU A 238 -24.04 -29.83 99.83
CA LEU A 238 -23.51 -29.60 98.47
C LEU A 238 -24.55 -29.17 97.41
N GLU A 239 -25.84 -29.29 97.72
CA GLU A 239 -26.96 -28.85 96.88
C GLU A 239 -27.20 -27.33 96.91
N GLU A 240 -26.57 -26.59 97.84
CA GLU A 240 -26.75 -25.14 98.04
C GLU A 240 -25.56 -24.26 97.58
N ILE A 241 -24.56 -24.84 96.90
CA ILE A 241 -23.53 -24.03 96.21
C ILE A 241 -24.14 -23.47 94.92
N VAL A 242 -24.80 -22.31 95.04
CA VAL A 242 -25.15 -21.50 93.88
C VAL A 242 -23.86 -20.85 93.37
N LEU A 243 -23.36 -21.30 92.21
CA LEU A 243 -22.33 -20.59 91.44
C LEU A 243 -22.96 -19.37 90.75
N ASP A 244 -23.57 -18.46 91.51
CA ASP A 244 -24.01 -17.15 91.02
C ASP A 244 -22.98 -16.10 91.48
N ASP A 245 -21.75 -16.26 91.02
CA ASP A 245 -20.89 -15.09 90.87
C ASP A 245 -21.43 -14.32 89.66
N ALA A 246 -22.23 -13.29 89.91
CA ALA A 246 -22.81 -12.39 88.90
C ALA A 246 -21.74 -11.76 87.97
N ASP A 247 -20.46 -11.81 88.35
CA ASP A 247 -19.34 -11.37 87.53
C ASP A 247 -18.97 -12.36 86.40
N ASN A 248 -19.19 -13.68 86.57
CA ASN A 248 -18.85 -14.68 85.55
C ASN A 248 -19.77 -14.65 84.32
N ASN A 249 -21.01 -14.16 84.47
CA ASN A 249 -21.93 -13.99 83.34
C ASN A 249 -21.51 -12.84 82.41
N ASN A 250 -20.90 -11.78 82.95
CA ASN A 250 -20.34 -10.71 82.13
C ASN A 250 -19.10 -11.16 81.35
N ASP A 251 -18.30 -12.06 81.91
CA ASP A 251 -17.14 -12.62 81.23
C ASP A 251 -17.53 -13.55 80.07
N LEU A 252 -18.61 -14.34 80.21
CA LEU A 252 -19.17 -15.10 79.09
C LEU A 252 -19.76 -14.21 77.99
N GLU A 253 -20.43 -13.11 78.35
CA GLU A 253 -20.97 -12.17 77.37
C GLU A 253 -19.89 -11.38 76.62
N ASN A 254 -18.74 -11.11 77.25
CA ASN A 254 -17.59 -10.51 76.60
C ASN A 254 -16.85 -11.51 75.70
N PHE A 255 -16.77 -12.78 76.08
CA PHE A 255 -16.17 -13.84 75.25
C PHE A 255 -16.94 -14.10 73.95
N LEU A 256 -18.26 -13.87 73.91
CA LEU A 256 -19.10 -14.05 72.72
C LEU A 256 -19.14 -12.84 71.78
N LYS A 257 -18.46 -11.74 72.12
CA LYS A 257 -18.43 -10.49 71.33
C LYS A 257 -17.16 -10.30 70.50
N ASP A 258 -16.15 -11.17 70.66
CA ASP A 258 -14.98 -11.31 69.77
C ASP A 258 -15.10 -12.55 68.86
#